data_AF-A0A2E6A3H6-F1
#
_entry.id   AF-A0A2E6A3H6-F1
#
_cell.length_a   1.000
_cell.length_b   1.000
_cell.length_c   1.000
_cell.angle_alpha   90.00
_cell.angle_beta   90.00
_cell.angle_gamma   90.00
#
_symmetry.space_group_name_H-M   'P 1'
#
loop_
_entity.id
_entity.type
_entity.pdbx_description
1 polymer ?
#
loop_
_entity_poly.entity_id
_entity_poly.type
_entity_poly.pdbx_seq_one_letter_code
_entity_poly.pdbx_strand_id
1 'polypeptide(L)'
;MEWLLIGAVVVAGIVVLFRHLRRREIEAFLDADMSHFRDFAEVRPESALTPDQETRANVVQLQSAAAAAPRAYAARQVVLDEPHRLFQVALEECLGDRLRLLPRVPLADVIHADDAGAQYRLRSRTLSFVVCTSDFRLVCGIHLAGASASEKQDEAFLNDVFHQVGKTLLSFPLMAPPATSELIEALTPVLGGSPLTRHCPRCGKEMSMRKAVKGRNAGKSFWVCKEFPSCRGITRIGQS
;
A
#
# COMPACT_ATOMS: atom_id res chain seq x y z
N MET A 1 53.60 -2.84 37.99
CA MET A 1 52.42 -2.00 37.70
C MET A 1 52.43 -1.37 36.30
N GLU A 2 53.59 -1.25 35.64
CA GLU A 2 53.71 -0.53 34.35
C GLU A 2 53.07 -1.26 33.15
N TRP A 3 53.10 -2.59 33.12
CA TRP A 3 52.48 -3.39 32.04
C TRP A 3 50.95 -3.27 31.95
N LEU A 4 50.26 -2.99 33.06
CA LEU A 4 48.80 -2.78 33.07
C LEU A 4 48.42 -1.43 32.45
N LEU A 5 49.24 -0.39 32.65
CA LEU A 5 49.03 0.92 32.05
C LEU A 5 49.27 0.87 30.53
N ILE A 6 50.30 0.16 30.09
CA ILE A 6 50.59 -0.04 28.66
C ILE A 6 49.43 -0.81 27.98
N GLY A 7 48.94 -1.87 28.61
CA GLY A 7 47.79 -2.64 28.08
C GLY A 7 46.51 -1.79 27.95
N ALA A 8 46.21 -0.94 28.93
CA ALA A 8 45.05 -0.07 28.90
C ALA A 8 45.10 0.98 27.77
N VAL A 9 46.29 1.57 27.51
CA VAL A 9 46.49 2.55 26.43
C VAL A 9 46.34 1.88 25.05
N VAL A 10 46.85 0.66 24.88
CA VAL A 10 46.71 -0.08 23.61
C VAL A 10 45.24 -0.43 23.33
N VAL A 11 44.50 -0.90 24.33
CA VAL A 11 43.08 -1.23 24.17
C VAL A 11 42.26 0.02 23.86
N ALA A 12 42.52 1.14 24.56
CA ALA A 12 41.86 2.41 24.26
C ALA A 12 42.17 2.90 22.84
N GLY A 13 43.43 2.78 22.40
CA GLY A 13 43.86 3.10 21.03
C GLY A 13 43.15 2.25 19.98
N ILE A 14 43.02 0.93 20.20
CA ILE A 14 42.31 0.01 19.31
C ILE A 14 40.81 0.37 19.25
N VAL A 15 40.16 0.67 20.38
CA VAL A 15 38.75 1.05 20.41
C VAL A 15 38.51 2.37 19.69
N VAL A 16 39.38 3.37 19.88
CA VAL A 16 39.31 4.66 19.17
C VAL A 16 39.54 4.46 17.67
N LEU A 17 40.51 3.64 17.28
CA LEU A 17 40.78 3.29 15.88
C LEU A 17 39.57 2.59 15.24
N PHE A 18 38.97 1.60 15.91
CA PHE A 18 37.75 0.94 15.41
C PHE A 18 36.56 1.89 15.29
N ARG A 19 36.37 2.81 16.25
CA ARG A 19 35.33 3.85 16.15
C ARG A 19 35.60 4.82 14.99
N HIS A 20 36.86 5.15 14.74
CA HIS A 20 37.27 6.01 13.65
C HIS A 20 37.11 5.33 12.27
N LEU A 21 37.49 4.06 12.15
CA LEU A 21 37.32 3.27 10.93
C LEU A 21 35.84 3.08 10.59
N ARG A 22 35.01 2.78 11.60
CA ARG A 22 33.56 2.61 11.41
C ARG A 22 32.85 3.91 11.03
N ARG A 23 33.33 5.06 11.51
CA ARG A 23 32.80 6.38 11.12
C ARG A 23 33.16 6.72 9.67
N ARG A 24 34.38 6.36 9.22
CA ARG A 24 34.81 6.53 7.83
C ARG A 24 34.05 5.64 6.85
N GLU A 25 33.72 4.40 7.22
CA GLU A 25 32.86 3.54 6.37
C GLU A 25 31.45 4.12 6.20
N ILE A 26 30.89 4.76 7.22
CA ILE A 26 29.56 5.39 7.15
C ILE A 26 29.60 6.64 6.26
N GLU A 27 30.63 7.48 6.39
CA GLU A 27 30.80 8.67 5.54
C GLU A 27 31.10 8.28 4.08
N ALA A 28 31.91 7.25 3.84
CA ALA A 28 32.14 6.71 2.49
C ALA A 28 30.88 6.09 1.87
N PHE A 29 29.99 5.49 2.67
CA PHE A 29 28.70 4.98 2.20
C PHE A 29 27.69 6.12 1.93
N LEU A 30 27.81 7.26 2.61
CA LEU A 30 27.00 8.46 2.37
C LEU A 30 27.44 9.23 1.12
N ASP A 31 28.74 9.27 0.82
CA ASP A 31 29.28 9.91 -0.38
C ASP A 31 29.14 9.06 -1.65
N ALA A 32 29.08 7.72 -1.53
CA ALA A 32 29.01 6.81 -2.68
C ALA A 32 27.62 6.70 -3.35
N ASP A 33 26.57 7.36 -2.85
CA ASP A 33 25.19 7.15 -3.34
C ASP A 33 24.46 8.43 -3.81
N MET A 34 25.14 9.58 -3.90
CA MET A 34 24.50 10.86 -4.26
C MET A 34 25.11 11.61 -5.45
N SER A 35 26.25 11.16 -5.99
CA SER A 35 26.84 11.76 -7.20
C SER A 35 26.19 11.25 -8.50
N HIS A 36 25.64 10.03 -8.51
CA HIS A 36 25.10 9.41 -9.73
C HIS A 36 23.69 9.89 -10.14
N PHE A 37 23.00 10.63 -9.25
CA PHE A 37 21.67 11.18 -9.52
C PHE A 37 21.67 12.67 -9.87
N ARG A 38 22.80 13.37 -9.74
CA ARG A 38 22.90 14.79 -10.11
C ARG A 38 23.00 15.02 -11.61
N ASP A 39 23.37 14.00 -12.39
CA ASP A 39 23.52 14.10 -13.84
C ASP A 39 22.19 14.10 -14.62
N PHE A 40 21.04 13.89 -13.96
CA PHE A 40 19.72 14.07 -14.59
C PHE A 40 19.13 15.47 -14.39
N ALA A 41 19.77 16.34 -13.59
CA ALA A 41 19.27 17.68 -13.32
C ALA A 41 19.83 18.75 -14.28
N GLU A 42 20.90 18.45 -15.01
CA GLU A 42 21.58 19.41 -15.87
C GLU A 42 21.73 18.85 -17.29
N VAL A 43 20.73 19.14 -18.11
CA VAL A 43 20.79 19.64 -19.51
C VAL A 43 19.38 19.38 -20.07
N ARG A 44 18.40 20.17 -19.62
CA ARG A 44 17.26 20.48 -20.47
C ARG A 44 17.72 21.68 -21.29
N PRO A 45 17.99 21.55 -22.60
CA PRO A 45 18.41 22.69 -23.39
C PRO A 45 17.33 23.76 -23.27
N GLU A 46 17.73 24.90 -22.73
CA GLU A 46 16.97 26.14 -22.66
C GLU A 46 16.92 26.74 -24.08
N SER A 47 16.35 26.00 -25.03
CA SER A 47 16.24 26.41 -26.42
C SER A 47 14.80 26.81 -26.70
N ALA A 48 14.57 28.11 -26.59
CA ALA A 48 13.62 28.90 -27.38
C ALA A 48 12.19 28.34 -27.47
N LEU A 49 11.42 28.55 -26.40
CA LEU A 49 9.97 28.75 -26.55
C LEU A 49 9.71 30.25 -26.42
N THR A 50 9.41 30.86 -27.57
CA THR A 50 8.86 32.21 -27.66
C THR A 50 7.62 32.31 -26.77
N PRO A 51 7.43 33.43 -26.05
CA PRO A 51 6.32 33.59 -25.12
C PRO A 51 5.04 33.92 -25.88
N ASP A 52 4.49 32.97 -26.63
CA ASP A 52 3.16 33.12 -27.23
C ASP A 52 2.43 31.78 -27.29
N GLN A 53 1.23 31.79 -26.69
CA GLN A 53 0.11 30.87 -26.88
C GLN A 53 0.11 29.55 -26.08
N GLU A 54 -0.40 29.67 -24.85
CA GLU A 54 -1.51 28.87 -24.32
C GLU A 54 -1.54 27.37 -24.65
N THR A 55 -0.75 26.59 -23.91
CA THR A 55 -1.25 25.31 -23.38
C THR A 55 -1.25 25.40 -21.86
N ARG A 56 -2.02 26.36 -21.35
CA ARG A 56 -2.30 26.45 -19.91
C ARG A 56 -3.13 25.24 -19.54
N ALA A 57 -2.61 24.44 -18.61
CA ALA A 57 -3.37 23.38 -17.96
C ALA A 57 -4.74 23.91 -17.54
N ASN A 58 -5.82 23.29 -18.03
CA ASN A 58 -7.22 23.61 -17.68
C ASN A 58 -7.57 23.19 -16.23
N VAL A 59 -6.64 23.36 -15.28
CA VAL A 59 -6.92 23.19 -13.86
C VAL A 59 -7.63 24.46 -13.40
N VAL A 60 -8.95 24.47 -13.51
CA VAL A 60 -9.78 25.53 -12.96
C VAL A 60 -9.77 25.36 -11.45
N GLN A 61 -8.95 26.14 -10.76
CA GLN A 61 -9.00 26.23 -9.31
C GLN A 61 -10.27 27.00 -8.93
N LEU A 62 -11.35 26.26 -8.67
CA LEU A 62 -12.60 26.82 -8.17
C LEU A 62 -12.30 27.54 -6.85
N GLN A 63 -12.34 28.88 -6.86
CA GLN A 63 -12.15 29.68 -5.66
C GLN A 63 -13.21 29.27 -4.65
N SER A 64 -12.76 28.82 -3.48
CA SER A 64 -13.61 28.52 -2.32
C SER A 64 -14.40 29.78 -1.98
N ALA A 65 -15.68 29.81 -2.33
CA ALA A 65 -16.54 30.96 -2.09
C ALA A 65 -16.59 31.25 -0.58
N ALA A 66 -15.96 32.34 -0.18
CA ALA A 66 -16.04 32.87 1.17
C ALA A 66 -17.47 33.39 1.41
N ALA A 67 -18.22 32.60 2.20
CA ALA A 67 -19.44 32.91 2.94
C ALA A 67 -20.58 33.67 2.21
N ALA A 68 -21.77 33.05 2.12
CA ALA A 68 -23.11 33.66 2.35
C ALA A 68 -24.31 32.86 1.78
N ALA A 69 -24.34 31.54 1.89
CA ALA A 69 -25.56 30.76 1.69
C ALA A 69 -25.69 29.73 2.81
N PRO A 70 -26.92 29.39 3.28
CA PRO A 70 -27.11 28.27 4.19
C PRO A 70 -26.51 27.03 3.54
N ARG A 71 -25.45 26.50 4.14
CA ARG A 71 -24.75 25.32 3.62
C ARG A 71 -25.65 24.12 3.86
N ALA A 72 -26.39 23.71 2.83
CA ALA A 72 -27.21 22.51 2.84
C ALA A 72 -26.36 21.23 3.00
N TYR A 73 -25.05 21.33 2.75
CA TYR A 73 -24.12 20.21 2.76
C TYR A 73 -22.86 20.57 3.54
N ALA A 74 -22.34 19.61 4.30
CA ALA A 74 -21.08 19.71 5.01
C ALA A 74 -20.23 18.49 4.69
N ALA A 75 -18.91 18.70 4.52
CA ALA A 75 -17.98 17.61 4.34
C ALA A 75 -17.86 16.80 5.63
N ARG A 76 -17.84 15.47 5.51
CA ARG A 76 -17.54 14.60 6.64
C ARG A 76 -16.04 14.67 6.92
N GLN A 77 -15.67 14.89 8.19
CA GLN A 77 -14.25 14.93 8.58
C GLN A 77 -13.53 13.59 8.38
N VAL A 78 -14.26 12.49 8.60
CA VAL A 78 -13.76 11.12 8.38
C VAL A 78 -14.65 10.44 7.36
N VAL A 79 -14.10 10.10 6.20
CA VAL A 79 -14.87 9.57 5.06
C VAL A 79 -15.27 8.10 5.26
N LEU A 80 -14.40 7.29 5.85
CA LEU A 80 -14.67 5.90 6.21
C LEU A 80 -15.03 5.77 7.69
N ASP A 81 -16.10 5.04 7.97
CA ASP A 81 -16.44 4.60 9.32
C ASP A 81 -15.37 3.65 9.90
N GLU A 82 -15.38 3.50 11.22
CA GLU A 82 -14.34 2.81 11.96
C GLU A 82 -14.13 1.35 11.54
N PRO A 83 -15.18 0.51 11.39
CA PRO A 83 -15.01 -0.86 10.89
C PRO A 83 -14.32 -0.90 9.53
N HIS A 84 -14.79 -0.12 8.55
CA HIS A 84 -14.19 -0.09 7.22
C HIS A 84 -12.73 0.41 7.27
N ARG A 85 -12.41 1.37 8.13
CA ARG A 85 -11.03 1.87 8.27
C ARG A 85 -10.10 0.80 8.86
N LEU A 86 -10.55 0.04 9.85
CA LEU A 86 -9.76 -1.05 10.45
C LEU A 86 -9.51 -2.18 9.44
N PHE A 87 -10.55 -2.58 8.70
CA PHE A 87 -10.41 -3.56 7.63
C PHE A 87 -9.53 -3.07 6.48
N GLN A 88 -9.63 -1.80 6.07
CA GLN A 88 -8.78 -1.22 5.03
C GLN A 88 -7.30 -1.40 5.39
N VAL A 89 -6.90 -1.04 6.61
CA VAL A 89 -5.51 -1.17 7.07
C VAL A 89 -5.05 -2.63 7.10
N ALA A 90 -5.88 -3.53 7.63
CA ALA A 90 -5.55 -4.95 7.72
C ALA A 90 -5.42 -5.60 6.33
N LEU A 91 -6.31 -5.27 5.40
CA LEU A 91 -6.28 -5.78 4.04
C LEU A 91 -5.10 -5.20 3.24
N GLU A 92 -4.79 -3.91 3.36
CA GLU A 92 -3.61 -3.29 2.73
C GLU A 92 -2.29 -3.90 3.23
N GLU A 93 -2.22 -4.32 4.49
CA GLU A 93 -1.04 -5.03 5.00
C GLU A 93 -0.87 -6.41 4.35
N CYS A 94 -1.99 -7.07 4.04
CA CYS A 94 -2.00 -8.39 3.39
C CYS A 94 -1.77 -8.31 1.88
N LEU A 95 -2.35 -7.31 1.23
CA LEU A 95 -2.35 -7.15 -0.22
C LEU A 95 -1.03 -6.49 -0.65
N GLY A 96 -0.14 -7.26 -1.26
CA GLY A 96 1.10 -6.72 -1.85
C GLY A 96 0.83 -5.75 -3.01
N ASP A 97 1.91 -5.20 -3.59
CA ASP A 97 1.86 -4.08 -4.56
C ASP A 97 1.13 -4.37 -5.90
N ARG A 98 0.75 -5.61 -6.18
CA ARG A 98 0.07 -5.99 -7.44
C ARG A 98 -1.44 -5.79 -7.40
N LEU A 99 -2.00 -5.70 -6.21
CA LEU A 99 -3.44 -5.62 -6.00
C LEU A 99 -3.80 -4.25 -5.46
N ARG A 100 -4.94 -3.73 -5.92
CA ARG A 100 -5.55 -2.49 -5.45
C ARG A 100 -6.77 -2.84 -4.63
N LEU A 101 -6.96 -2.11 -3.55
CA LEU A 101 -8.13 -2.22 -2.68
C LEU A 101 -8.96 -0.96 -2.80
N LEU A 102 -10.21 -1.12 -3.22
CA LEU A 102 -11.16 -0.02 -3.39
C LEU A 102 -12.23 -0.11 -2.30
N PRO A 103 -12.32 0.85 -1.37
CA PRO A 103 -13.37 0.84 -0.35
C PRO A 103 -14.70 1.38 -0.88
N ARG A 104 -15.82 0.89 -0.34
CA ARG A 104 -17.17 1.44 -0.52
C ARG A 104 -17.61 1.59 -1.98
N VAL A 105 -17.36 0.55 -2.79
CA VAL A 105 -17.65 0.59 -4.22
C VAL A 105 -19.11 0.21 -4.49
N PRO A 106 -19.88 1.02 -5.23
CA PRO A 106 -21.21 0.63 -5.71
C PRO A 106 -21.15 -0.66 -6.54
N LEU A 107 -22.07 -1.59 -6.30
CA LEU A 107 -22.04 -2.88 -7.02
C LEU A 107 -22.21 -2.69 -8.54
N ALA A 108 -22.98 -1.69 -8.94
CA ALA A 108 -23.18 -1.31 -10.34
C ALA A 108 -21.92 -0.77 -11.05
N ASP A 109 -20.89 -0.35 -10.30
CA ASP A 109 -19.61 0.10 -10.88
C ASP A 109 -18.65 -1.09 -11.11
N VAL A 110 -18.97 -2.25 -10.53
CA VAL A 110 -18.16 -3.47 -10.59
C VAL A 110 -18.78 -4.49 -11.55
N ILE A 111 -20.11 -4.56 -11.55
CA ILE A 111 -20.89 -5.54 -12.31
C ILE A 111 -21.93 -4.81 -13.15
N HIS A 112 -22.04 -5.23 -14.41
CA HIS A 112 -23.06 -4.78 -15.34
C HIS A 112 -24.10 -5.89 -15.54
N ALA A 113 -25.37 -5.50 -15.62
CA ALA A 113 -26.46 -6.39 -15.99
C ALA A 113 -27.19 -5.84 -17.23
N ASP A 114 -27.51 -6.72 -18.16
CA ASP A 114 -28.19 -6.35 -19.41
C ASP A 114 -29.68 -5.99 -19.17
N ASP A 115 -30.29 -6.56 -18.11
CA ASP A 115 -31.66 -6.26 -17.71
C ASP A 115 -31.72 -4.99 -16.85
N ALA A 116 -32.57 -4.04 -17.23
CA ALA A 116 -32.76 -2.79 -16.51
C ALA A 116 -33.23 -3.02 -15.06
N GLY A 117 -34.06 -4.04 -14.83
CA GLY A 117 -34.50 -4.44 -13.49
C GLY A 117 -33.34 -4.94 -12.62
N ALA A 118 -32.50 -5.81 -13.18
CA ALA A 118 -31.28 -6.29 -12.54
C ALA A 118 -30.30 -5.14 -12.27
N GLN A 119 -30.07 -4.24 -13.23
CA GLN A 119 -29.18 -3.09 -13.06
C GLN A 119 -29.64 -2.16 -11.93
N TYR A 120 -30.95 -1.96 -11.77
CA TYR A 120 -31.51 -1.21 -10.65
C TYR A 120 -31.20 -1.87 -9.29
N ARG A 121 -31.33 -3.21 -9.20
CA ARG A 121 -30.99 -3.97 -7.98
C ARG A 121 -29.50 -3.92 -7.62
N LEU A 122 -28.62 -3.68 -8.60
CA LEU A 122 -27.19 -3.47 -8.35
C LEU A 122 -26.94 -2.06 -7.76
N ARG A 123 -27.61 -1.03 -8.28
CA ARG A 123 -27.41 0.37 -7.83
C ARG A 123 -27.81 0.63 -6.38
N SER A 124 -28.73 -0.16 -5.85
CA SER A 124 -29.16 -0.02 -4.45
C SER A 124 -28.15 -0.58 -3.44
N ARG A 125 -27.02 -1.17 -3.90
CA ARG A 125 -26.08 -1.90 -3.05
C ARG A 125 -24.64 -1.47 -3.26
N THR A 126 -23.85 -1.60 -2.20
CA THR A 126 -22.42 -1.30 -2.19
C THR A 126 -21.64 -2.46 -1.62
N LEU A 127 -20.49 -2.77 -2.21
CA LEU A 127 -19.50 -3.65 -1.63
C LEU A 127 -18.68 -2.89 -0.59
N SER A 128 -18.30 -3.57 0.49
CA SER A 128 -17.42 -2.99 1.50
C SER A 128 -16.04 -2.73 0.91
N PHE A 129 -15.48 -3.71 0.20
CA PHE A 129 -14.27 -3.53 -0.59
C PHE A 129 -14.30 -4.33 -1.89
N VAL A 130 -13.51 -3.88 -2.85
CA VAL A 130 -13.21 -4.59 -4.10
C VAL A 130 -11.71 -4.75 -4.23
N VAL A 131 -11.27 -5.97 -4.49
CA VAL A 131 -9.88 -6.27 -4.82
C VAL A 131 -9.77 -6.38 -6.33
N CYS A 132 -8.89 -5.57 -6.91
CA CYS A 132 -8.60 -5.59 -8.33
C CYS A 132 -7.10 -5.60 -8.62
N THR A 133 -6.73 -5.96 -9.84
CA THR A 133 -5.34 -5.89 -10.31
C THR A 133 -4.88 -4.43 -10.52
N SER A 134 -3.59 -4.24 -10.83
CA SER A 134 -3.04 -2.90 -11.11
C SER A 134 -3.70 -2.17 -12.28
N ASP A 135 -4.25 -2.92 -13.25
CA ASP A 135 -5.07 -2.47 -14.39
C ASP A 135 -6.58 -2.49 -14.10
N PHE A 136 -6.98 -2.56 -12.81
CA PHE A 136 -8.35 -2.46 -12.33
C PHE A 136 -9.30 -3.60 -12.79
N ARG A 137 -8.77 -4.78 -13.11
CA ARG A 137 -9.61 -5.96 -13.37
C ARG A 137 -10.08 -6.58 -12.07
N LEU A 138 -11.37 -6.90 -11.98
CA LEU A 138 -11.98 -7.50 -10.80
C LEU A 138 -11.35 -8.86 -10.47
N VAL A 139 -10.79 -8.97 -9.27
CA VAL A 139 -10.29 -10.22 -8.71
C VAL A 139 -11.35 -10.84 -7.80
N CYS A 140 -11.77 -10.11 -6.77
CA CYS A 140 -12.84 -10.52 -5.87
C CYS A 140 -13.52 -9.34 -5.16
N GLY A 141 -14.70 -9.59 -4.63
CA GLY A 141 -15.42 -8.67 -3.75
C GLY A 141 -15.25 -9.06 -2.30
N ILE A 142 -15.31 -8.08 -1.41
CA ILE A 142 -15.33 -8.30 0.05
C ILE A 142 -16.56 -7.61 0.62
N HIS A 143 -17.35 -8.34 1.39
CA HIS A 143 -18.51 -7.87 2.11
C HIS A 143 -18.30 -7.98 3.62
N LEU A 144 -18.59 -6.91 4.36
CA LEU A 144 -18.64 -6.93 5.81
C LEU A 144 -20.08 -7.24 6.25
N ALA A 145 -20.33 -8.49 6.61
CA ALA A 145 -21.64 -9.00 7.02
C ALA A 145 -21.99 -8.51 8.42
N GLY A 146 -23.19 -7.93 8.55
CA GLY A 146 -23.83 -7.66 9.84
C GLY A 146 -24.80 -8.76 10.25
N ALA A 147 -25.44 -8.59 11.39
CA ALA A 147 -26.28 -9.62 12.00
C ALA A 147 -27.77 -9.54 11.62
N SER A 148 -28.20 -8.46 10.95
CA SER A 148 -29.62 -8.21 10.67
C SER A 148 -30.15 -9.09 9.55
N ALA A 149 -31.48 -9.27 9.51
CA ALA A 149 -32.14 -10.04 8.45
C ALA A 149 -31.94 -9.42 7.05
N SER A 150 -31.94 -8.08 6.96
CA SER A 150 -31.68 -7.36 5.72
C SER A 150 -30.27 -7.61 5.21
N GLU A 151 -29.27 -7.56 6.09
CA GLU A 151 -27.87 -7.81 5.72
C GLU A 151 -27.66 -9.24 5.23
N LYS A 152 -28.30 -10.22 5.86
CA LYS A 152 -28.25 -11.62 5.38
C LYS A 152 -28.87 -11.79 3.99
N GLN A 153 -29.98 -11.08 3.72
CA GLN A 153 -30.60 -11.10 2.39
C GLN A 153 -29.72 -10.43 1.34
N ASP A 154 -29.07 -9.33 1.70
CA ASP A 154 -28.13 -8.65 0.82
C ASP A 154 -26.89 -9.52 0.56
N GLU A 155 -26.35 -10.19 1.56
CA GLU A 155 -25.24 -11.14 1.41
C GLU A 155 -25.61 -12.29 0.47
N ALA A 156 -26.80 -12.88 0.63
CA ALA A 156 -27.27 -13.95 -0.25
C ALA A 156 -27.38 -13.46 -1.72
N PHE A 157 -27.89 -12.25 -1.93
CA PHE A 157 -27.95 -11.63 -3.26
C PHE A 157 -26.55 -11.38 -3.83
N LEU A 158 -25.63 -10.83 -3.04
CA LEU A 158 -24.25 -10.58 -3.49
C LEU A 158 -23.55 -11.89 -3.88
N ASN A 159 -23.72 -12.95 -3.09
CA ASN A 159 -23.16 -14.26 -3.40
C ASN A 159 -23.68 -14.82 -4.73
N ASP A 160 -24.99 -14.75 -4.97
CA ASP A 160 -25.60 -15.17 -6.24
C ASP A 160 -25.03 -14.38 -7.43
N VAL A 161 -24.95 -13.05 -7.31
CA VAL A 161 -24.39 -12.19 -8.36
C VAL A 161 -22.93 -12.52 -8.65
N PHE A 162 -22.09 -12.69 -7.62
CA PHE A 162 -20.68 -13.04 -7.78
C PHE A 162 -20.49 -14.43 -8.40
N HIS A 163 -21.32 -15.40 -8.01
CA HIS A 163 -21.34 -16.73 -8.62
C HIS A 163 -21.67 -16.67 -10.12
N GLN A 164 -22.68 -15.88 -10.52
CA GLN A 164 -23.06 -15.72 -11.93
C GLN A 164 -21.96 -15.11 -12.79
N VAL A 165 -21.16 -14.19 -12.24
CA VAL A 165 -20.03 -13.58 -12.98
C VAL A 165 -18.71 -14.38 -12.85
N GLY A 166 -18.74 -15.55 -12.22
CA GLY A 166 -17.56 -16.41 -12.03
C GLY A 166 -16.48 -15.78 -11.15
N LYS A 167 -16.88 -14.99 -10.14
CA LYS A 167 -15.99 -14.34 -9.18
C LYS A 167 -16.32 -14.75 -7.75
N THR A 168 -15.38 -14.58 -6.85
CA THR A 168 -15.57 -14.90 -5.43
C THR A 168 -15.97 -13.64 -4.65
N LEU A 169 -16.95 -13.78 -3.76
CA LEU A 169 -17.25 -12.84 -2.70
C LEU A 169 -16.72 -13.42 -1.38
N LEU A 170 -15.93 -12.65 -0.64
CA LEU A 170 -15.48 -13.00 0.71
C LEU A 170 -16.31 -12.22 1.73
N SER A 171 -16.94 -12.93 2.66
CA SER A 171 -17.71 -12.33 3.74
C SER A 171 -16.93 -12.38 5.05
N PHE A 172 -16.84 -11.24 5.74
CA PHE A 172 -16.25 -11.13 7.07
C PHE A 172 -17.24 -10.47 8.04
N PRO A 173 -17.20 -10.79 9.34
CA PRO A 173 -18.04 -10.12 10.32
C PRO A 173 -17.67 -8.63 10.45
N LEU A 174 -18.66 -7.74 10.45
CA LEU A 174 -18.47 -6.28 10.54
C LEU A 174 -17.74 -5.83 11.82
N MET A 175 -17.76 -6.62 12.88
CA MET A 175 -17.31 -6.20 14.21
C MET A 175 -15.82 -5.89 14.30
N ALA A 176 -14.97 -6.74 13.70
CA ALA A 176 -13.52 -6.55 13.73
C ALA A 176 -12.86 -7.35 12.59
N PRO A 177 -11.75 -6.84 12.01
CA PRO A 177 -10.95 -7.63 11.08
C PRO A 177 -10.39 -8.86 11.78
N PRO A 178 -10.42 -10.04 11.12
CA PRO A 178 -9.74 -11.21 11.64
C PRO A 178 -8.22 -11.02 11.61
N ALA A 179 -7.48 -11.95 12.21
CA ALA A 179 -6.03 -11.90 12.21
C ALA A 179 -5.48 -11.90 10.76
N THR A 180 -4.33 -11.26 10.55
CA THR A 180 -3.66 -11.18 9.23
C THR A 180 -3.48 -12.57 8.59
N SER A 181 -3.18 -13.60 9.39
CA SER A 181 -3.05 -14.98 8.90
C SER A 181 -4.34 -15.54 8.32
N GLU A 182 -5.49 -15.26 8.95
CA GLU A 182 -6.81 -15.72 8.50
C GLU A 182 -7.22 -14.98 7.22
N LEU A 183 -6.93 -13.68 7.14
CA LEU A 183 -7.13 -12.90 5.89
C LEU A 183 -6.32 -13.49 4.75
N ILE A 184 -5.05 -13.83 5.00
CA ILE A 184 -4.18 -14.45 3.99
C ILE A 184 -4.74 -15.80 3.57
N GLU A 185 -5.18 -16.64 4.50
CA GLU A 185 -5.76 -17.95 4.22
C GLU A 185 -7.01 -17.84 3.36
N ALA A 186 -7.91 -16.90 3.69
CA ALA A 186 -9.12 -16.64 2.91
C ALA A 186 -8.83 -16.08 1.50
N LEU A 187 -7.82 -15.22 1.36
CA LEU A 187 -7.47 -14.58 0.09
C LEU A 187 -6.65 -15.51 -0.83
N THR A 188 -5.81 -16.37 -0.28
CA THR A 188 -4.89 -17.24 -1.06
C THR A 188 -5.58 -18.07 -2.16
N PRO A 189 -6.69 -18.78 -1.92
CA PRO A 189 -7.35 -19.56 -2.98
C PRO A 189 -7.95 -18.67 -4.07
N VAL A 190 -8.41 -17.47 -3.72
CA VAL A 190 -9.04 -16.53 -4.65
C VAL A 190 -8.00 -15.84 -5.55
N LEU A 191 -6.81 -15.60 -5.00
CA LEU A 191 -5.71 -14.93 -5.72
C LEU A 191 -4.83 -15.90 -6.52
N GLY A 192 -5.04 -17.22 -6.40
CA GLY A 192 -4.20 -18.23 -7.05
C GLY A 192 -2.77 -18.25 -6.51
N GLY A 193 -2.56 -17.81 -5.28
CA GLY A 193 -1.24 -17.66 -4.65
C GLY A 193 -1.27 -16.74 -3.44
N SER A 194 -0.15 -16.61 -2.73
CA SER A 194 -0.11 -15.78 -1.52
C SER A 194 -0.33 -14.29 -1.84
N PRO A 195 -1.28 -13.59 -1.16
CA PRO A 195 -1.49 -12.14 -1.31
C PRO A 195 -0.25 -11.32 -0.95
N LEU A 196 0.59 -11.87 -0.06
CA LEU A 196 1.80 -11.25 0.45
C LEU A 196 2.97 -11.21 -0.54
N THR A 197 2.83 -11.82 -1.73
CA THR A 197 3.94 -11.90 -2.69
C THR A 197 4.22 -10.53 -3.30
N ARG A 198 5.06 -9.76 -2.60
CA ARG A 198 5.65 -8.51 -3.09
C ARG A 198 6.80 -8.82 -4.05
N HIS A 199 6.90 -8.05 -5.11
CA HIS A 199 7.98 -8.18 -6.10
C HIS A 199 9.00 -7.06 -5.89
N CYS A 200 10.27 -7.37 -6.08
CA CYS A 200 11.36 -6.45 -5.88
C CYS A 200 11.33 -5.35 -6.95
N PRO A 201 11.31 -4.06 -6.59
CA PRO A 201 11.31 -2.98 -7.60
C PRO A 201 12.60 -2.92 -8.42
N ARG A 202 13.69 -3.55 -7.93
CA ARG A 202 14.99 -3.58 -8.61
C ARG A 202 15.08 -4.68 -9.67
N CYS A 203 14.45 -5.84 -9.46
CA CYS A 203 14.63 -7.00 -10.35
C CYS A 203 13.36 -7.79 -10.69
N GLY A 204 12.20 -7.39 -10.15
CA GLY A 204 10.92 -8.05 -10.37
C GLY A 204 10.75 -9.41 -9.70
N LYS A 205 11.77 -9.98 -9.03
CA LYS A 205 11.64 -11.27 -8.31
C LYS A 205 10.92 -11.11 -6.97
N GLU A 206 10.35 -12.20 -6.46
CA GLU A 206 9.65 -12.20 -5.16
C GLU A 206 10.53 -11.70 -4.00
N MET A 207 9.89 -11.05 -3.03
CA MET A 207 10.48 -10.61 -1.78
C MET A 207 10.00 -11.48 -0.61
N SER A 208 10.76 -11.48 0.47
CA SER A 208 10.45 -12.13 1.75
C SER A 208 10.47 -11.10 2.88
N MET A 209 9.51 -11.17 3.80
CA MET A 209 9.46 -10.26 4.94
C MET A 209 10.47 -10.72 6.02
N ARG A 210 11.24 -9.79 6.57
CA ARG A 210 12.18 -10.01 7.67
C ARG A 210 12.03 -8.95 8.74
N LYS A 211 12.28 -9.32 10.00
CA LYS A 211 12.27 -8.40 11.14
C LYS A 211 13.70 -7.97 11.46
N ALA A 212 13.94 -6.67 11.58
CA ALA A 212 15.24 -6.16 11.95
C ALA A 212 15.57 -6.55 13.40
N VAL A 213 16.69 -7.24 13.60
CA VAL A 213 17.12 -7.72 14.92
C VAL A 213 17.93 -6.66 15.67
N LYS A 214 18.66 -5.79 14.96
CA LYS A 214 19.59 -4.81 15.55
C LYS A 214 19.53 -3.47 14.81
N GLY A 215 19.94 -2.40 15.50
CA GLY A 215 20.08 -1.05 14.95
C GLY A 215 18.83 -0.17 15.11
N ARG A 216 18.84 1.01 14.46
CA ARG A 216 17.78 2.04 14.56
C ARG A 216 16.38 1.55 14.14
N ASN A 217 16.31 0.48 13.36
CA ASN A 217 15.07 -0.13 12.90
C ASN A 217 14.73 -1.44 13.62
N ALA A 218 15.42 -1.80 14.70
CA ALA A 218 15.17 -3.04 15.43
C ALA A 218 13.69 -3.18 15.82
N GLY A 219 13.13 -4.36 15.62
CA GLY A 219 11.71 -4.64 15.84
C GLY A 219 10.80 -4.33 14.63
N LYS A 220 11.25 -3.54 13.66
CA LYS A 220 10.46 -3.24 12.45
C LYS A 220 10.64 -4.32 11.37
N SER A 221 9.57 -4.60 10.66
CA SER A 221 9.58 -5.55 9.53
C SER A 221 9.84 -4.84 8.20
N PHE A 222 10.52 -5.52 7.28
CA PHE A 222 10.87 -5.02 5.95
C PHE A 222 10.94 -6.16 4.93
N TRP A 223 10.77 -5.83 3.65
CA TRP A 223 10.84 -6.78 2.55
C TRP A 223 12.26 -6.85 1.99
N VAL A 224 12.76 -8.07 1.75
CA VAL A 224 14.06 -8.34 1.12
C VAL A 224 13.86 -9.25 -0.08
N CYS A 225 14.47 -8.91 -1.22
CA CYS A 225 14.46 -9.77 -2.40
C CYS A 225 14.96 -11.18 -2.05
N LYS A 226 14.25 -12.23 -2.52
CA LYS A 226 14.69 -13.62 -2.32
C LYS A 226 16.05 -13.93 -2.95
N GLU A 227 16.44 -13.14 -3.96
CA GLU A 227 17.74 -13.25 -4.65
C GLU A 227 18.88 -12.51 -3.92
N PHE A 228 18.70 -12.11 -2.66
CA PHE A 228 19.77 -11.54 -1.85
C PHE A 228 20.84 -12.61 -1.57
N PRO A 229 22.15 -12.36 -1.74
CA PRO A 229 22.81 -11.04 -1.86
C PRO A 229 22.96 -10.49 -3.28
N SER A 230 22.68 -11.28 -4.31
CA SER A 230 22.84 -10.90 -5.73
C SER A 230 21.96 -9.72 -6.12
N CYS A 231 20.75 -9.63 -5.55
CA CYS A 231 19.90 -8.45 -5.63
C CYS A 231 19.72 -7.82 -4.23
N ARG A 232 20.24 -6.60 -4.04
CA ARG A 232 20.11 -5.82 -2.78
C ARG A 232 18.81 -5.01 -2.70
N GLY A 233 17.73 -5.54 -3.27
CA GLY A 233 16.41 -4.91 -3.20
C GLY A 233 15.81 -5.06 -1.81
N ILE A 234 15.61 -3.94 -1.12
CA ILE A 234 15.02 -3.85 0.22
C ILE A 234 13.95 -2.77 0.21
N THR A 235 12.75 -3.09 0.69
CA THR A 235 11.60 -2.16 0.73
C THR A 235 11.03 -2.13 2.14
N ARG A 236 10.69 -0.94 2.66
CA ARG A 236 10.03 -0.80 3.96
C ARG A 236 8.55 -1.13 3.83
N ILE A 237 7.94 -1.64 4.90
CA ILE A 237 6.48 -1.80 4.96
C ILE A 237 5.86 -0.39 5.07
N GLY A 238 4.96 -0.04 4.14
CA GLY A 238 4.24 1.25 4.14
C GLY A 238 4.80 2.35 3.22
N GLN A 239 5.71 2.04 2.29
CA GLN A 239 6.06 2.97 1.20
C GLN A 239 5.72 2.31 -0.14
N SER A 240 4.56 2.68 -0.69
CA SER A 240 4.15 2.48 -2.09
C SER A 240 3.85 3.84 -2.69
#